data_AF-A0AAV0EE58-F1
#
_entry.id   AF-A0AAV0EE58-F1
#
_cell.length_a   1.000
_cell.length_b   1.000
_cell.length_c   1.000
_cell.angle_alpha   90.00
_cell.angle_beta   90.00
_cell.angle_gamma   90.00
#
_symmetry.space_group_name_H-M   'P 1'
#
loop_
_entity.id
_entity.type
_entity.pdbx_description
1 polymer ?
#
loop_
_entity_poly.entity_id
_entity_poly.type
_entity_poly.pdbx_seq_one_letter_code
_entity_poly.pdbx_strand_id
1 'polypeptide(L)'
;MIEAKKAMAPEKLAELWTIDPKRAKRILANRQSAARSKERKARYISELERKVHTLQTEATTLSATLTLFQRDTTCLSNENAELKLRLQAMEQQAHLREAINKALKNEVERLRVATGETKNPSEVYNMGMQRIPYDSQQILFSQSGPTNDSQSMQVPQYHHPLQWQKDPPIGHFQGLDINGRGSHVIKTETPSISASESNNSTTTF
;
A
#
# COMPACT_ATOMS: atom_id res chain seq x y z
N MET A 1 -32.01 -25.98 -32.31
CA MET A 1 -31.08 -27.01 -32.82
C MET A 1 -30.87 -26.78 -34.31
N ILE A 2 -29.66 -26.45 -34.75
CA ILE A 2 -29.35 -26.40 -36.19
C ILE A 2 -29.13 -27.85 -36.63
N GLU A 3 -30.12 -28.40 -37.32
CA GLU A 3 -30.11 -29.76 -37.84
C GLU A 3 -28.95 -29.91 -38.83
N ALA A 4 -27.94 -30.69 -38.46
CA ALA A 4 -26.82 -30.97 -39.33
C ALA A 4 -27.33 -31.80 -40.51
N LYS A 5 -27.41 -31.23 -41.71
CA LYS A 5 -27.72 -31.98 -42.94
C LYS A 5 -26.75 -33.16 -43.06
N LYS A 6 -27.27 -34.36 -42.82
CA LYS A 6 -26.51 -35.61 -42.80
C LYS A 6 -25.85 -35.81 -44.17
N ALA A 7 -24.53 -36.06 -44.18
CA ALA A 7 -23.82 -36.38 -45.41
C ALA A 7 -24.47 -37.61 -46.08
N MET A 8 -24.57 -37.61 -47.40
CA MET A 8 -25.15 -38.73 -48.15
C MET A 8 -24.47 -40.06 -47.79
N ALA A 9 -25.26 -41.11 -47.58
CA ALA A 9 -24.77 -42.41 -47.12
C ALA A 9 -23.71 -43.01 -48.08
N PRO A 10 -22.78 -43.86 -47.57
CA PRO A 10 -21.74 -44.48 -48.37
C PRO A 10 -22.27 -45.31 -49.54
N GLU A 11 -23.36 -46.06 -49.33
CA GLU A 11 -24.01 -46.91 -50.34
C GLU A 11 -24.49 -46.08 -51.55
N LYS A 12 -25.24 -45.00 -51.27
CA LYS A 12 -25.73 -44.07 -52.31
C LYS A 12 -24.58 -43.37 -53.05
N LEU A 13 -23.44 -43.20 -52.40
CA LEU A 13 -22.26 -42.63 -53.04
C LEU A 13 -21.54 -43.66 -53.93
N ALA A 14 -21.55 -44.94 -53.56
CA ALA A 14 -21.00 -46.04 -54.35
C ALA A 14 -21.81 -46.28 -55.63
N GLU A 15 -23.14 -46.28 -55.53
CA GLU A 15 -24.03 -46.30 -56.71
C GLU A 15 -23.81 -45.08 -57.62
N LEU A 16 -23.60 -43.90 -57.02
CA LEU A 16 -23.31 -42.70 -57.79
C LEU A 16 -21.93 -42.75 -58.46
N TRP A 17 -20.97 -43.47 -57.89
CA TRP A 17 -19.65 -43.65 -58.49
C TRP A 17 -19.72 -44.42 -59.80
N THR A 18 -20.60 -45.43 -59.89
CA THR A 18 -20.79 -46.20 -61.12
C THR A 18 -21.53 -45.42 -62.21
N ILE A 19 -22.42 -44.48 -61.83
CA ILE A 19 -23.21 -43.67 -62.77
C ILE A 19 -22.49 -42.38 -63.18
N ASP A 20 -21.94 -41.62 -62.22
CA ASP A 20 -21.24 -40.35 -62.42
C ASP A 20 -20.06 -40.20 -61.43
N PRO A 21 -18.86 -40.70 -61.81
CA PRO A 21 -17.68 -40.64 -60.95
C PRO A 21 -17.19 -39.21 -60.69
N LYS A 22 -17.47 -38.25 -61.59
CA LYS A 22 -17.06 -36.84 -61.42
C LYS A 22 -17.85 -36.20 -60.29
N ARG A 23 -19.17 -36.41 -60.25
CA ARG A 23 -20.03 -35.92 -59.17
C ARG A 23 -19.70 -36.59 -57.84
N ALA A 24 -19.43 -37.90 -57.83
CA ALA A 24 -19.05 -38.62 -56.61
C ALA A 24 -17.73 -38.06 -56.02
N LYS A 25 -16.70 -37.84 -56.84
CA LYS A 25 -15.44 -37.19 -56.41
C LYS A 25 -15.67 -35.79 -55.83
N ARG A 26 -16.51 -34.97 -56.45
CA ARG A 26 -16.84 -33.61 -55.95
C ARG A 26 -17.51 -33.66 -54.58
N ILE A 27 -18.40 -34.63 -54.36
CA ILE A 27 -19.07 -34.82 -53.07
C ILE A 27 -18.04 -35.20 -51.98
N LEU A 28 -17.12 -36.13 -52.27
CA LEU A 28 -16.06 -36.51 -51.32
C LEU A 28 -15.15 -35.32 -50.97
N ALA A 29 -14.70 -34.57 -51.98
CA ALA A 29 -13.87 -33.40 -51.77
C ALA A 29 -14.59 -32.33 -50.93
N ASN A 30 -15.87 -32.07 -51.21
CA ASN A 30 -16.67 -31.12 -50.43
C ASN A 30 -16.90 -31.60 -48.99
N ARG A 31 -17.14 -32.90 -48.77
CA ARG A 31 -17.23 -33.47 -47.42
C ARG A 31 -15.93 -33.26 -46.64
N GLN A 32 -14.79 -33.55 -47.27
CA GLN A 32 -13.49 -33.38 -46.64
C GLN A 32 -13.20 -31.91 -46.30
N SER A 33 -13.50 -30.98 -47.21
CA SER A 33 -13.31 -29.54 -46.95
C SER A 33 -14.28 -28.99 -45.91
N ALA A 34 -15.54 -29.45 -45.92
CA ALA A 34 -16.54 -29.10 -44.90
C ALA A 34 -16.12 -29.62 -43.52
N ALA A 35 -15.63 -30.87 -43.42
CA ALA A 35 -15.13 -31.44 -42.18
C ALA A 35 -13.96 -30.63 -41.61
N ARG A 36 -12.94 -30.33 -42.43
CA ARG A 36 -11.81 -29.47 -42.03
C ARG A 36 -12.26 -28.06 -41.63
N SER A 37 -13.24 -27.48 -42.32
CA SER A 37 -13.76 -26.15 -41.99
C SER A 37 -14.50 -26.16 -40.64
N LYS A 38 -15.31 -27.18 -40.38
CA LYS A 38 -15.99 -27.36 -39.09
C LYS A 38 -14.98 -27.58 -37.96
N GLU A 39 -13.95 -28.39 -38.20
CA GLU A 39 -12.88 -28.62 -37.24
C GLU A 39 -12.14 -27.32 -36.90
N ARG A 40 -11.70 -26.55 -37.91
CA ARG A 40 -11.05 -25.26 -37.69
C ARG A 40 -11.93 -24.30 -36.88
N LYS A 41 -13.22 -24.22 -37.21
CA LYS A 41 -14.17 -23.37 -36.45
C LYS A 41 -14.33 -23.85 -35.01
N ALA A 42 -14.44 -25.16 -34.77
CA ALA A 42 -14.54 -25.71 -33.43
C ALA A 42 -13.29 -25.43 -32.59
N ARG A 43 -12.09 -25.58 -33.18
CA ARG A 43 -10.82 -25.22 -32.53
C ARG A 43 -10.76 -23.72 -32.20
N TYR A 44 -11.10 -22.85 -33.15
CA TYR A 44 -11.11 -21.41 -32.93
C TYR A 44 -12.06 -20.99 -31.81
N ILE A 45 -13.27 -21.57 -31.77
CA ILE A 45 -14.22 -21.33 -30.67
C ILE A 45 -13.62 -21.75 -29.33
N SER A 46 -13.04 -22.95 -29.24
CA SER A 46 -12.42 -23.45 -28.00
C SER A 46 -11.24 -22.58 -27.55
N GLU A 47 -10.44 -22.09 -28.50
CA GLU A 47 -9.32 -21.18 -28.23
C GLU A 47 -9.81 -19.83 -27.69
N LEU A 48 -10.88 -19.27 -28.26
CA LEU A 48 -11.51 -18.05 -27.76
C LEU A 48 -12.09 -18.23 -26.35
N GLU A 49 -12.81 -19.33 -26.11
CA GLU A 49 -13.36 -19.65 -24.78
C GLU A 49 -12.25 -19.74 -23.73
N ARG A 50 -11.16 -20.45 -24.06
CA ARG A 50 -9.98 -20.51 -23.18
C ARG A 50 -9.36 -19.14 -22.96
N LYS A 51 -9.27 -18.30 -23.99
CA LYS A 51 -8.68 -16.96 -23.88
C LYS A 51 -9.55 -16.05 -23.01
N VAL A 52 -10.87 -16.10 -23.15
CA VAL A 52 -11.82 -15.38 -22.28
C VAL A 52 -11.64 -15.82 -20.83
N HIS A 53 -11.62 -17.12 -20.56
CA HIS A 53 -11.43 -17.63 -19.20
C HIS A 53 -10.09 -17.20 -18.59
N THR A 54 -9.01 -17.25 -19.39
CA THR A 54 -7.66 -16.82 -18.97
C THR A 54 -7.68 -15.33 -18.62
N LEU A 55 -8.18 -14.48 -19.51
CA LEU A 55 -8.24 -13.02 -19.30
C LEU A 55 -9.12 -12.66 -18.09
N GLN A 56 -10.22 -13.37 -17.85
CA GLN A 56 -11.08 -13.14 -16.69
C GLN A 56 -10.37 -13.51 -15.38
N THR A 57 -9.59 -14.59 -15.38
CA THR A 57 -8.78 -15.00 -14.23
C THR A 57 -7.67 -13.98 -13.95
N GLU A 58 -6.99 -13.52 -14.99
CA GLU A 58 -5.98 -12.45 -14.90
C GLU A 58 -6.61 -11.16 -14.35
N ALA A 59 -7.76 -10.72 -14.86
CA ALA A 59 -8.46 -9.54 -14.39
C ALA A 59 -8.86 -9.65 -12.91
N THR A 60 -9.33 -10.83 -12.49
CA THR A 60 -9.67 -11.09 -11.07
C THR A 60 -8.44 -11.00 -10.19
N THR A 61 -7.33 -11.62 -10.61
CA THR A 61 -6.07 -11.61 -9.87
C THR A 61 -5.50 -10.20 -9.75
N LEU A 62 -5.48 -9.44 -10.84
CA LEU A 62 -5.04 -8.05 -10.85
C LEU A 62 -5.93 -7.14 -9.99
N SER A 63 -7.24 -7.41 -9.95
CA SER A 63 -8.18 -6.66 -9.10
C SER A 63 -7.92 -6.92 -7.62
N ALA A 64 -7.60 -8.17 -7.25
CA ALA A 64 -7.23 -8.53 -5.89
C ALA A 64 -5.92 -7.86 -5.45
N THR A 65 -4.88 -7.87 -6.31
CA THR A 65 -3.59 -7.22 -5.99
C THR A 65 -3.72 -5.70 -5.90
N LEU A 66 -4.52 -5.08 -6.78
CA LEU A 66 -4.82 -3.65 -6.70
C LEU A 66 -5.50 -3.29 -5.37
N THR A 67 -6.48 -4.09 -4.93
CA THR A 67 -7.18 -3.87 -3.66
C THR A 67 -6.21 -3.96 -2.48
N LEU A 68 -5.27 -4.91 -2.50
CA LEU A 68 -4.23 -5.03 -1.47
C LEU A 68 -3.36 -3.77 -1.40
N PHE A 69 -2.85 -3.30 -2.55
CA PHE A 69 -2.00 -2.11 -2.59
C PHE A 69 -2.74 -0.83 -2.20
N GLN A 70 -4.02 -0.71 -2.55
CA GLN A 70 -4.86 0.40 -2.10
C GLN A 70 -4.98 0.42 -0.58
N ARG A 71 -5.27 -0.73 0.03
CA ARG A 71 -5.35 -0.86 1.49
C ARG A 71 -4.02 -0.50 2.16
N ASP A 72 -2.91 -1.03 1.66
CA ASP A 72 -1.59 -0.80 2.24
C ASP A 72 -1.18 0.67 2.12
N THR A 73 -1.48 1.31 0.98
CA THR A 73 -1.27 2.76 0.78
C THR A 73 -2.06 3.59 1.79
N THR A 74 -3.34 3.28 1.99
CA THR A 74 -4.17 3.97 2.98
C THR A 74 -3.65 3.75 4.40
N CYS A 75 -3.23 2.53 4.74
CA CYS A 75 -2.66 2.21 6.05
C CYS A 75 -1.38 3.03 6.33
N LEU A 76 -0.44 3.03 5.39
CA LEU A 76 0.80 3.80 5.50
C LEU A 76 0.54 5.30 5.55
N SER A 77 -0.44 5.80 4.78
CA SER A 77 -0.84 7.22 4.83
C SER A 77 -1.38 7.61 6.20
N ASN A 78 -2.19 6.75 6.82
CA ASN A 78 -2.73 6.98 8.17
C ASN A 78 -1.62 6.95 9.22
N GLU A 79 -0.73 5.97 9.17
CA GLU A 79 0.43 5.89 10.08
C GLU A 79 1.33 7.12 9.92
N ASN A 80 1.59 7.56 8.69
CA ASN A 80 2.37 8.76 8.43
C ASN A 80 1.72 10.02 9.03
N ALA A 81 0.40 10.14 8.94
CA ALA A 81 -0.35 11.25 9.54
C ALA A 81 -0.27 11.21 11.08
N GLU A 82 -0.40 10.04 11.69
CA GLU A 82 -0.25 9.87 13.14
C GLU A 82 1.16 10.23 13.62
N LEU A 83 2.19 9.75 12.92
CA LEU A 83 3.58 10.06 13.25
C LEU A 83 3.87 11.56 13.14
N LYS A 84 3.32 12.24 12.13
CA LYS A 84 3.43 13.70 12.00
C LYS A 84 2.76 14.44 13.16
N LEU A 85 1.55 14.02 13.55
CA LEU A 85 0.85 14.60 14.70
C LEU A 85 1.64 14.40 15.99
N ARG A 86 2.18 13.20 16.20
CA ARG A 86 3.01 12.88 17.36
C ARG A 86 4.30 13.70 17.39
N LEU A 87 4.95 13.87 16.24
CA LEU A 87 6.14 14.72 16.11
C LEU A 87 5.83 16.17 16.51
N GLN A 88 4.76 16.75 15.96
CA GLN A 88 4.34 18.11 16.30
C GLN A 88 4.03 18.28 17.80
N ALA A 89 3.37 17.30 18.42
CA ALA A 89 3.09 17.32 19.85
C ALA A 89 4.40 17.28 20.68
N MET A 90 5.38 16.46 20.27
CA MET A 90 6.69 16.39 20.92
C MET A 90 7.47 17.71 20.78
N GLU A 91 7.42 18.36 19.61
CA GLU A 91 8.03 19.67 19.38
C GLU A 91 7.42 20.74 20.30
N GLN A 92 6.09 20.78 20.42
CA GLN A 92 5.40 21.69 21.34
C GLN A 92 5.80 21.43 22.81
N GLN A 93 5.89 20.16 23.20
CA GLN A 93 6.35 19.79 24.54
C GLN A 93 7.80 20.23 24.80
N ALA A 94 8.68 20.10 23.81
CA ALA A 94 10.07 20.55 23.92
C ALA A 94 10.15 22.07 24.11
N HIS A 95 9.40 22.85 23.34
CA HIS A 95 9.33 24.32 23.51
C HIS A 95 8.82 24.73 24.89
N LEU A 96 7.79 24.07 25.41
CA LEU A 96 7.29 24.34 26.76
C LEU A 96 8.37 24.05 27.82
N ARG A 97 9.08 22.91 27.71
CA ARG A 97 10.18 22.57 28.61
C ARG A 97 11.31 23.59 28.53
N GLU A 98 11.65 24.07 27.34
CA GLU A 98 12.67 25.11 27.16
C GLU A 98 12.24 26.44 27.82
N ALA A 99 11.00 26.87 27.61
CA ALA A 99 10.45 28.08 28.22
C ALA A 99 10.48 28.01 29.76
N ILE A 100 10.06 26.87 30.34
CA ILE A 100 10.12 26.65 31.79
C ILE A 100 11.57 26.67 32.29
N ASN A 101 12.49 25.98 31.61
CA ASN A 101 13.90 25.98 31.97
C ASN A 101 14.50 27.39 31.92
N LYS A 102 14.13 28.20 30.93
CA LYS A 102 14.57 29.60 30.83
C LYS A 102 14.02 30.44 31.98
N ALA A 103 12.75 30.29 32.32
CA ALA A 103 12.13 30.99 33.45
C ALA A 103 12.79 30.61 34.79
N LEU A 104 13.04 29.32 35.03
CA LEU A 104 13.74 28.84 36.22
C LEU A 104 15.17 29.37 36.31
N LYS A 105 15.93 29.36 35.21
CA LYS A 105 17.28 29.94 35.17
C LYS A 105 17.27 31.43 35.52
N ASN A 106 16.31 32.18 35.00
CA ASN A 106 16.14 33.59 35.33
C ASN A 106 15.80 33.79 36.81
N GLU A 107 14.94 32.94 37.39
CA GLU A 107 14.58 33.02 38.80
C GLU A 107 15.75 32.67 39.73
N VAL A 108 16.54 31.65 39.39
CA VAL A 108 17.77 31.30 40.11
C VAL A 108 18.76 32.48 40.09
N GLU A 109 18.95 33.11 38.94
CA GLU A 109 19.83 34.28 38.83
C GLU A 109 19.31 35.46 39.68
N ARG A 110 17.99 35.72 39.64
CA ARG A 110 17.34 36.77 40.45
C ARG A 110 17.54 36.52 41.94
N LEU A 111 17.34 35.28 42.41
CA LEU A 111 17.56 34.90 43.80
C LEU A 111 19.02 35.05 44.21
N ARG A 112 19.96 34.63 43.36
CA ARG A 112 21.40 34.80 43.60
C ARG A 112 21.79 36.26 43.82
N VAL A 113 21.23 37.18 43.01
CA VAL A 113 21.44 38.62 43.18
C VAL A 113 20.82 39.13 44.48
N ALA A 114 19.60 38.71 44.82
CA ALA A 114 18.89 39.14 46.03
C ALA A 114 19.57 38.68 47.34
N THR A 115 20.18 37.49 47.35
CA THR A 115 20.92 36.94 48.50
C THR A 115 22.32 37.55 48.66
N GLY A 116 22.78 38.37 47.70
CA GLY A 116 24.10 39.00 47.75
C GLY A 116 25.25 38.04 47.39
N GLU A 117 24.97 36.85 46.87
CA GLU A 117 25.96 35.90 46.35
C GLU A 117 26.49 36.29 44.94
N THR A 118 26.53 37.59 44.65
CA THR A 118 27.20 38.13 43.47
C THR A 118 28.71 38.06 43.72
N LYS A 119 29.31 36.89 43.45
CA LYS A 119 30.76 36.64 43.38
C LYS A 119 31.65 37.76 43.96
N ASN A 120 31.80 37.76 45.28
CA ASN A 120 33.05 38.12 45.92
C ASN A 120 33.75 36.79 46.28
N PRO A 121 34.77 36.32 45.52
CA PRO A 121 35.55 35.14 45.90
C PRO A 121 36.26 35.30 47.25
N SER A 122 36.25 36.49 47.83
CA SER A 122 36.92 36.85 49.08
C SER A 122 36.08 36.67 50.35
N GLU A 123 34.76 36.47 50.27
CA GLU A 123 33.86 36.54 51.45
C GLU A 123 33.23 35.20 51.86
N VAL A 124 33.62 34.09 51.22
CA VAL A 124 33.14 32.73 51.58
C VAL A 124 33.65 32.29 52.97
N TYR A 125 34.69 32.92 53.52
CA TYR A 125 35.25 32.54 54.82
C TYR A 125 34.54 33.15 56.05
N ASN A 126 33.53 34.02 55.90
CA ASN A 126 32.98 34.77 57.04
C ASN A 126 31.50 34.51 57.41
N MET A 127 30.76 33.74 56.62
CA MET A 127 29.34 33.46 56.87
C MET A 127 29.07 32.11 57.58
N GLY A 128 30.12 31.43 58.05
CA GLY A 128 30.05 30.08 58.61
C GLY A 128 29.66 29.98 60.09
N MET A 129 29.33 31.08 60.78
CA MET A 129 29.33 31.10 62.25
C MET A 129 28.07 31.63 62.95
N GLN A 130 26.87 31.57 62.35
CA GLN A 130 25.63 31.76 63.13
C GLN A 130 24.43 30.94 62.62
N ARG A 131 24.24 29.72 63.14
CA ARG A 131 22.91 29.13 63.37
C ARG A 131 22.90 28.29 64.66
N ILE A 132 21.78 28.42 65.36
CA ILE A 132 21.40 28.05 66.74
C ILE A 132 21.41 26.51 66.97
N PRO A 133 21.71 26.02 68.19
CA PRO A 133 21.71 24.59 68.50
C PRO A 133 20.26 24.04 68.53
N TYR A 134 19.97 23.06 67.67
CA TYR A 134 18.77 22.24 67.79
C TYR A 134 19.11 20.95 68.53
N ASP A 135 18.35 20.73 69.59
CA ASP A 135 18.36 19.57 70.48
C ASP A 135 18.10 18.28 69.68
N SER A 136 18.92 17.27 69.93
CA SER A 136 18.88 15.98 69.23
C SER A 136 18.27 14.93 70.15
N GLN A 137 16.93 14.90 70.16
CA GLN A 137 16.19 13.78 70.74
C GLN A 137 15.97 12.70 69.68
N GLN A 138 16.53 11.53 70.00
CA GLN A 138 16.50 10.32 69.22
C GLN A 138 15.08 9.73 69.14
N ILE A 139 14.61 9.43 67.93
CA ILE A 139 13.61 8.37 67.73
C ILE A 139 14.16 7.40 66.66
N LEU A 140 14.56 6.24 67.18
CA LEU A 140 14.89 5.00 66.51
C LEU A 140 13.71 4.50 65.67
N PHE A 141 13.89 4.20 64.38
CA PHE A 141 13.18 3.08 63.73
C PHE A 141 14.00 2.52 62.56
N SER A 142 13.97 1.19 62.52
CA SER A 142 14.93 0.32 61.86
C SER A 142 14.77 0.20 60.34
N GLN A 143 15.91 -0.15 59.75
CA GLN A 143 16.14 -0.71 58.43
C GLN A 143 15.10 -1.75 57.97
N SER A 144 14.59 -1.58 56.74
CA SER A 144 14.53 -2.62 55.69
C SER A 144 13.87 -2.04 54.43
N GLY A 145 14.46 -2.27 53.26
CA GLY A 145 13.75 -2.13 51.97
C GLY A 145 12.64 -3.18 51.84
N PRO A 146 11.82 -3.23 50.76
CA PRO A 146 12.23 -2.88 49.39
C PRO A 146 11.10 -2.24 48.53
N THR A 147 11.36 -2.18 47.21
CA THR A 147 10.41 -2.19 46.08
C THR A 147 9.45 -1.02 45.86
N ASN A 148 9.63 -0.41 44.68
CA ASN A 148 8.66 0.38 43.92
C ASN A 148 7.26 -0.23 43.97
N ASP A 149 6.26 0.58 44.33
CA ASP A 149 4.97 0.54 43.67
C ASP A 149 4.12 1.80 43.92
N SER A 150 3.22 2.08 42.96
CA SER A 150 2.09 3.04 42.97
C SER A 150 2.39 4.53 42.72
N GLN A 151 1.73 5.27 41.80
CA GLN A 151 0.53 5.06 41.00
C GLN A 151 0.56 6.08 39.83
N SER A 152 0.35 5.62 38.59
CA SER A 152 -0.07 6.47 37.48
C SER A 152 -1.49 6.12 37.06
N MET A 153 -2.27 7.16 36.75
CA MET A 153 -3.66 7.12 36.35
C MET A 153 -3.89 6.16 35.17
N GLN A 154 -4.89 5.30 35.37
CA GLN A 154 -5.36 4.28 34.44
C GLN A 154 -6.31 4.91 33.42
N VAL A 155 -6.00 4.78 32.12
CA VAL A 155 -6.95 5.02 31.01
C VAL A 155 -7.21 3.66 30.35
N PRO A 156 -8.48 3.25 30.11
CA PRO A 156 -8.77 1.91 29.63
C PRO A 156 -8.26 1.69 28.20
N GLN A 157 -7.41 0.68 28.05
CA GLN A 157 -6.85 0.18 26.80
C GLN A 157 -7.73 -1.00 26.34
N TYR A 158 -8.53 -0.82 25.29
CA TYR A 158 -9.27 -1.90 24.65
C TYR A 158 -8.36 -2.59 23.63
N HIS A 159 -7.79 -3.74 24.00
CA HIS A 159 -7.20 -4.68 23.05
C HIS A 159 -8.07 -5.94 22.97
N HIS A 160 -8.66 -6.16 21.79
CA HIS A 160 -9.19 -7.45 21.38
C HIS A 160 -8.03 -8.37 20.97
N PRO A 161 -7.97 -9.64 21.42
CA PRO A 161 -7.08 -10.61 20.80
C PRO A 161 -7.79 -11.21 19.59
N LEU A 162 -7.39 -10.82 18.38
CA LEU A 162 -7.78 -11.58 17.19
C LEU A 162 -6.92 -12.84 17.13
N GLN A 163 -7.61 -13.95 17.39
CA GLN A 163 -7.16 -15.32 17.29
C GLN A 163 -6.59 -15.58 15.88
N TRP A 164 -5.28 -15.82 15.79
CA TRP A 164 -4.63 -16.30 14.56
C TRP A 164 -5.12 -17.72 14.26
N GLN A 165 -6.07 -17.82 13.34
CA GLN A 165 -6.46 -19.08 12.73
C GLN A 165 -5.31 -19.55 11.83
N LYS A 166 -4.76 -20.72 12.16
CA LYS A 166 -3.78 -21.44 11.35
C LYS A 166 -4.37 -21.75 9.99
N ASP A 167 -3.63 -21.43 8.93
CA ASP A 167 -3.73 -22.02 7.59
C ASP A 167 -2.31 -22.23 7.00
N PRO A 168 -2.13 -23.17 6.06
CA PRO A 168 -0.93 -24.02 5.92
C PRO A 168 0.25 -23.33 5.18
N PRO A 169 1.48 -23.92 5.19
CA PRO A 169 2.65 -23.24 4.66
C PRO A 169 2.62 -23.24 3.13
N ILE A 170 2.52 -22.06 2.53
CA ILE A 170 2.79 -21.89 1.10
C ILE A 170 4.31 -21.82 0.92
N GLY A 171 4.81 -22.74 0.09
CA GLY A 171 6.21 -22.99 -0.14
C GLY A 171 7.01 -21.74 -0.50
N HIS A 172 8.20 -21.69 0.10
CA HIS A 172 9.42 -21.15 -0.47
C HIS A 172 9.39 -21.15 -2.00
N PHE A 173 9.34 -19.95 -2.59
CA PHE A 173 9.83 -19.72 -3.95
C PHE A 173 10.91 -18.66 -3.88
N GLN A 174 12.13 -19.17 -3.93
CA GLN A 174 13.36 -18.44 -4.04
C GLN A 174 13.56 -17.93 -5.47
N GLY A 175 13.88 -16.64 -5.58
CA GLY A 175 14.67 -16.09 -6.69
C GLY A 175 13.89 -15.70 -7.94
N LEU A 176 13.66 -14.40 -8.10
CA LEU A 176 13.72 -13.72 -9.39
C LEU A 176 14.26 -12.31 -9.20
N ASP A 177 15.59 -12.21 -9.03
CA ASP A 177 16.34 -11.01 -9.34
C ASP A 177 16.45 -10.90 -10.87
N ILE A 178 15.74 -9.96 -11.48
CA ILE A 178 16.12 -9.47 -12.81
C ILE A 178 15.87 -7.96 -12.90
N ASN A 179 16.80 -7.20 -12.31
CA ASN A 179 17.01 -5.81 -12.68
C ASN A 179 17.99 -5.79 -13.86
N GLY A 180 17.53 -5.39 -15.05
CA GLY A 180 18.33 -5.50 -16.27
C GLY A 180 17.74 -4.79 -17.48
N ARG A 181 17.80 -3.45 -17.46
CA ARG A 181 18.27 -2.62 -18.59
C ARG A 181 17.49 -2.72 -19.92
N GLY A 182 16.66 -1.71 -20.19
CA GLY A 182 16.09 -1.50 -21.52
C GLY A 182 15.32 -0.18 -21.63
N SER A 183 16.04 0.91 -21.87
CA SER A 183 15.49 2.23 -22.19
C SER A 183 14.61 2.15 -23.45
N HIS A 184 13.33 2.49 -23.35
CA HIS A 184 12.58 2.97 -24.50
C HIS A 184 11.85 4.26 -24.12
N VAL A 185 12.47 5.37 -24.49
CA VAL A 185 11.83 6.68 -24.53
C VAL A 185 10.69 6.60 -25.53
N ILE A 186 9.44 6.73 -25.08
CA ILE A 186 8.31 6.99 -25.97
C ILE A 186 8.14 8.50 -25.99
N LYS A 187 8.62 9.14 -27.06
CA LYS A 187 8.22 10.49 -27.46
C LYS A 187 6.77 10.40 -27.94
N THR A 188 5.82 10.91 -27.17
CA THR A 188 4.51 11.28 -27.72
C THR A 188 4.58 12.72 -28.18
N GLU A 189 4.70 12.88 -29.49
CA GLU A 189 4.56 14.15 -30.20
C GLU A 189 3.12 14.67 -30.02
N THR A 190 3.01 15.88 -29.47
CA THR A 190 1.79 16.68 -29.50
C THR A 190 1.63 17.29 -30.89
N PRO A 191 0.48 17.15 -31.59
CA PRO A 191 0.21 18.01 -32.72
C PRO A 191 -0.28 19.37 -32.19
N SER A 192 0.63 20.34 -32.18
CA SER A 192 0.29 21.76 -32.18
C SER A 192 -0.26 22.11 -33.55
N ILE A 193 -1.53 22.51 -33.62
CA ILE A 193 -2.06 23.30 -34.74
C ILE A 193 -2.68 24.56 -34.15
N SER A 194 -2.05 25.69 -34.48
CA SER A 194 -2.45 27.04 -34.15
C SER A 194 -2.48 27.86 -35.44
N ALA A 195 -3.35 28.89 -35.43
CA ALA A 195 -3.61 29.89 -36.47
C ALA A 195 -4.48 29.39 -37.65
N SER A 196 -5.45 30.12 -38.18
CA SER A 196 -5.70 31.58 -38.15
C SER A 196 -7.15 31.91 -38.56
N GLU A 197 -7.55 33.10 -38.12
CA GLU A 197 -8.73 33.90 -38.47
C GLU A 197 -9.17 33.86 -39.94
N SER A 198 -10.48 33.93 -40.20
CA SER A 198 -11.02 34.86 -41.21
C SER A 198 -12.53 35.05 -41.08
N ASN A 199 -12.92 36.31 -41.03
CA ASN A 199 -14.29 36.83 -41.01
C ASN A 199 -14.96 36.71 -42.39
N ASN A 200 -16.27 36.44 -42.42
CA ASN A 200 -17.17 37.18 -43.32
C ASN A 200 -18.58 37.33 -42.74
N SER A 201 -18.89 38.55 -42.30
CA SER A 201 -20.25 39.05 -42.31
C SER A 201 -20.60 39.51 -43.73
N THR A 202 -21.91 39.58 -44.02
CA THR A 202 -22.56 40.65 -44.83
C THR A 202 -23.16 40.25 -46.20
N THR A 203 -24.50 40.42 -46.25
CA THR A 203 -25.33 40.94 -47.37
C THR A 203 -26.12 39.98 -48.29
N THR A 204 -27.43 39.96 -48.02
CA THR A 204 -28.57 40.40 -48.89
C THR A 204 -28.69 39.84 -50.31
N PHE A 205 -29.82 39.19 -50.60
CA PHE A 205 -30.95 39.73 -51.39
C PHE A 205 -32.24 38.98 -51.05
#